data_AF-A0A2D5XPG8-F1
#
_entry.id   AF-A0A2D5XPG8-F1
#
_cell.length_a   1.000
_cell.length_b   1.000
_cell.length_c   1.000
_cell.angle_alpha   90.00
_cell.angle_beta   90.00
_cell.angle_gamma   90.00
#
_symmetry.space_group_name_H-M   'P 1'
#
loop_
_entity.id
_entity.type
_entity.pdbx_description
1 polymer ?
#
loop_
_entity_poly.entity_id
_entity_poly.type
_entity_poly.pdbx_seq_one_letter_code
_entity_poly.pdbx_strand_id
1 'polypeptide(L)'
;MRKATVPLLILTCLWSCSRPEEQLRPLVVLEITPPGGARVYLNEPLVVTFDQEVDLASITRQSARVLSEGTAIPGRWEVDGVHLTFWPKPILRSDRMDGGYRPGLRHSLVLTGFPRPDGIRAQGGAHLAQTLRHDFVAKEIRPGPSLFDLSMDPGRCEPLRPPGTAPGAPLLLQRGEAIVLVCDEPLDPSSLVSEEFWIEADISAPGTQQGVLGRVAGLHARLVQNNHFQSLATGSCARIQFWPDARLSEGGYLLRGVPQPSLMDMGGNLAWSEAEPITLARLRILPRGFGPDSTIRLEFLDAHGKSPQRIPWADGTATWSDRGELSVALPAASGDGHEGVVVLTGEQTQGQREAIQLTVPAGSKAEFLDNAGLVILRSQGSLRIDGSLLRQRQGQAVDPVQDHGSPDQPVLLSVLLDQALASGREWTVLIAGGDLIITGEVQVDTPLILVAGGRVRINGSVRCKSEHLHLLGEGGGLDLPGIPSSLPGVLVDQPHLNPLQKPLLFAAISSPLPREVSQRYDWGRLVVGGREGTGRWRVGFLPADVALERELVVRHPGLLQGEGSVRVLVELEVLPGGVWDPPALDFLRLDWEAPEGLPFAR
;
A
#
# COMPACT_ATOMS: atom_id res chain seq x y z
N MET A 1 -81.96 16.71 -26.09
CA MET A 1 -80.92 15.84 -26.69
C MET A 1 -79.84 15.59 -25.64
N ARG A 2 -79.85 14.40 -25.00
CA ARG A 2 -78.86 14.00 -24.00
C ARG A 2 -77.74 13.24 -24.72
N LYS A 3 -76.49 13.73 -24.65
CA LYS A 3 -75.31 13.02 -25.15
C LYS A 3 -74.78 12.12 -24.02
N ALA A 4 -74.75 10.82 -24.29
CA ALA A 4 -74.14 9.80 -23.44
C ALA A 4 -72.65 9.72 -23.76
N THR A 5 -71.82 9.82 -22.72
CA THR A 5 -70.36 9.69 -22.80
C THR A 5 -70.00 8.28 -22.34
N VAL A 6 -69.45 7.47 -23.23
CA VAL A 6 -68.93 6.12 -22.97
C VAL A 6 -67.49 6.24 -22.48
N PRO A 7 -67.06 5.59 -21.37
CA PRO A 7 -65.66 5.57 -20.98
C PRO A 7 -64.90 4.50 -21.78
N LEU A 8 -63.81 4.94 -22.42
CA LEU A 8 -62.84 4.12 -23.12
C LEU A 8 -61.94 3.42 -22.09
N LEU A 9 -62.16 2.11 -21.90
CA LEU A 9 -61.31 1.25 -21.08
C LEU A 9 -59.99 0.99 -21.82
N ILE A 10 -58.92 1.67 -21.42
CA ILE A 10 -57.56 1.42 -21.93
C ILE A 10 -57.01 0.19 -21.21
N LEU A 11 -56.99 -0.94 -21.92
CA LEU A 11 -56.38 -2.20 -21.49
C LEU A 11 -54.87 -2.13 -21.80
N THR A 12 -54.07 -1.67 -20.83
CA THR A 12 -52.61 -1.75 -20.91
C THR A 12 -52.16 -3.20 -20.70
N CYS A 13 -51.91 -3.91 -21.80
CA CYS A 13 -51.22 -5.18 -21.80
C CYS A 13 -49.80 -4.99 -21.27
N LEU A 14 -49.58 -5.35 -20.00
CA LEU A 14 -48.27 -5.54 -19.39
C LEU A 14 -47.57 -6.71 -20.11
N TRP A 15 -46.84 -6.40 -21.18
CA TRP A 15 -45.76 -7.26 -21.68
C TRP A 15 -44.61 -7.18 -20.67
N SER A 16 -44.76 -7.90 -19.57
CA SER A 16 -43.61 -8.33 -18.78
C SER A 16 -42.88 -9.35 -19.63
N CYS A 17 -41.93 -8.89 -20.43
CA CYS A 17 -40.87 -9.73 -20.97
C CYS A 17 -40.00 -10.15 -19.79
N SER A 18 -40.50 -11.08 -18.96
CA SER A 18 -39.66 -11.85 -18.07
C SER A 18 -38.67 -12.58 -18.96
N ARG A 19 -37.43 -12.09 -19.00
CA ARG A 19 -36.32 -12.88 -19.54
C ARG A 19 -36.42 -14.24 -18.84
N PRO A 20 -36.42 -15.35 -19.60
CA PRO A 20 -36.45 -16.67 -18.99
C PRO A 20 -35.40 -16.67 -17.90
N GLU A 21 -35.84 -16.98 -16.68
CA GLU A 21 -35.02 -17.03 -15.48
C GLU A 21 -33.90 -18.03 -15.78
N GLU A 22 -32.78 -17.51 -16.26
CA GLU A 22 -31.61 -18.30 -16.60
C GLU A 22 -31.13 -18.84 -15.26
N GLN A 23 -31.48 -20.10 -14.99
CA GLN A 23 -31.11 -20.78 -13.75
C GLN A 23 -29.61 -20.64 -13.60
N LEU A 24 -29.19 -19.76 -12.69
CA LEU A 24 -27.79 -19.51 -12.41
C LEU A 24 -27.19 -20.84 -11.97
N ARG A 25 -26.31 -21.38 -12.83
CA ARG A 25 -25.55 -22.59 -12.48
C ARG A 25 -24.68 -22.24 -11.29
N PRO A 26 -24.71 -23.03 -10.21
CA PRO A 26 -23.91 -22.72 -9.04
C PRO A 26 -22.42 -22.69 -9.42
N LEU A 27 -21.65 -21.83 -8.76
CA LEU A 27 -20.20 -21.82 -8.89
C LEU A 27 -19.66 -23.13 -8.30
N VAL A 28 -18.76 -23.79 -9.03
CA VAL A 28 -18.17 -25.07 -8.65
C VAL A 28 -16.65 -24.95 -8.62
N VAL A 29 -16.03 -25.52 -7.58
CA VAL A 29 -14.58 -25.70 -7.54
C VAL A 29 -14.22 -26.90 -8.40
N LEU A 30 -13.43 -26.67 -9.45
CA LEU A 30 -12.91 -27.71 -10.33
C LEU A 30 -11.69 -28.40 -9.72
N GLU A 31 -10.78 -27.61 -9.14
CA GLU A 31 -9.51 -28.11 -8.63
C GLU A 31 -9.01 -27.25 -7.46
N ILE A 32 -8.29 -27.88 -6.53
CA ILE A 32 -7.48 -27.20 -5.53
C ILE A 32 -6.07 -27.77 -5.63
N THR A 33 -5.12 -26.87 -5.83
CA THR A 33 -3.69 -27.19 -5.89
C THR A 33 -2.99 -26.56 -4.69
N PRO A 34 -2.24 -27.35 -3.90
CA PRO A 34 -2.09 -28.80 -3.98
C PRO A 34 -3.36 -29.58 -3.53
N PRO A 35 -3.52 -30.86 -3.90
CA PRO A 35 -4.71 -31.65 -3.59
C PRO A 35 -4.84 -31.99 -2.09
N GLY A 36 -6.06 -32.40 -1.69
CA GLY A 36 -6.36 -32.65 -0.27
C GLY A 36 -5.49 -33.74 0.35
N GLY A 37 -5.01 -33.51 1.56
CA GLY A 37 -4.07 -34.40 2.24
C GLY A 37 -2.62 -34.32 1.74
N ALA A 38 -2.33 -33.49 0.73
CA ALA A 38 -0.96 -33.20 0.33
C ALA A 38 -0.18 -32.54 1.48
N ARG A 39 1.15 -32.70 1.39
CA ARG A 39 2.09 -31.97 2.23
C ARG A 39 2.43 -30.66 1.53
N VAL A 40 1.99 -29.55 2.10
CA VAL A 40 2.12 -28.21 1.51
C VAL A 40 3.34 -27.53 2.07
N TYR A 41 4.14 -26.90 1.22
CA TYR A 41 5.30 -26.17 1.69
C TYR A 41 4.91 -24.86 2.36
N LEU A 42 5.80 -24.35 3.22
CA LEU A 42 5.45 -23.24 4.10
C LEU A 42 5.17 -21.91 3.38
N ASN A 43 5.73 -21.76 2.17
CA ASN A 43 5.51 -20.62 1.29
C ASN A 43 4.73 -21.01 0.01
N GLU A 44 4.15 -22.22 -0.06
CA GLU A 44 3.42 -22.65 -1.25
C GLU A 44 2.03 -22.00 -1.28
N PRO A 45 1.66 -21.33 -2.39
CA PRO A 45 0.32 -20.80 -2.52
C PRO A 45 -0.72 -21.94 -2.60
N LEU A 46 -1.94 -21.68 -2.11
CA LEU A 46 -3.09 -22.53 -2.46
C LEU A 46 -3.80 -21.89 -3.65
N VAL A 47 -3.97 -22.64 -4.72
CA VAL A 47 -4.70 -22.19 -5.90
C VAL A 47 -6.00 -22.97 -5.98
N VAL A 48 -7.11 -22.25 -6.02
CA VAL A 48 -8.45 -22.81 -6.21
C VAL A 48 -8.93 -22.41 -7.60
N THR A 49 -9.22 -23.40 -8.44
CA THR A 49 -9.73 -23.19 -9.80
C THR A 49 -11.22 -23.44 -9.82
N PHE A 50 -11.96 -22.46 -10.33
CA PHE A 50 -13.42 -22.51 -10.45
C PHE A 50 -13.85 -22.74 -11.91
N ASP A 51 -15.11 -23.12 -12.10
CA ASP A 51 -15.72 -23.28 -13.43
C ASP A 51 -16.12 -21.95 -14.08
N GLN A 52 -16.07 -20.86 -13.32
CA GLN A 52 -16.47 -19.50 -13.70
C GLN A 52 -15.53 -18.49 -13.02
N GLU A 53 -15.46 -17.28 -13.57
CA GLU A 53 -14.68 -16.19 -12.99
C GLU A 53 -15.20 -15.79 -11.60
N VAL A 54 -14.28 -15.62 -10.66
CA VAL A 54 -14.60 -15.35 -9.26
C VAL A 54 -14.77 -13.86 -9.04
N ASP A 55 -15.82 -13.46 -8.33
CA ASP A 55 -16.01 -12.08 -7.91
C ASP A 55 -15.05 -11.74 -6.75
N LEU A 56 -14.07 -10.87 -6.99
CA LEU A 56 -13.12 -10.40 -5.98
C LEU A 56 -13.80 -9.76 -4.76
N ALA A 57 -14.93 -9.07 -4.95
CA ALA A 57 -15.66 -8.45 -3.85
C ALA A 57 -16.29 -9.49 -2.91
N SER A 58 -16.56 -10.70 -3.41
CA SER A 58 -17.05 -11.82 -2.60
C SER A 58 -15.96 -12.47 -1.73
N ILE A 59 -14.68 -12.11 -1.93
CA ILE A 59 -13.54 -12.67 -1.18
C ILE A 59 -13.26 -11.81 0.06
N THR A 60 -13.75 -12.26 1.21
CA THR A 60 -13.60 -11.63 2.51
C THR A 60 -12.97 -12.60 3.50
N ARG A 61 -12.59 -12.12 4.69
CA ARG A 61 -12.10 -12.98 5.78
C ARG A 61 -13.13 -14.00 6.27
N GLN A 62 -14.41 -13.80 5.95
CA GLN A 62 -15.50 -14.72 6.32
C GLN A 62 -15.78 -15.73 5.21
N SER A 63 -15.58 -15.34 3.95
CA SER A 63 -15.86 -16.18 2.78
C SER A 63 -14.68 -17.09 2.40
N ALA A 64 -13.44 -16.62 2.57
CA ALA A 64 -12.24 -17.40 2.27
C ALA A 64 -11.21 -17.25 3.39
N ARG A 65 -10.83 -18.36 4.02
CA ARG A 65 -9.85 -18.38 5.12
C ARG A 65 -9.08 -19.67 5.17
N VAL A 66 -7.83 -19.58 5.62
CA VAL A 66 -7.04 -20.74 6.00
C VAL A 66 -6.92 -20.77 7.51
N LEU A 67 -7.23 -21.92 8.11
CA LEU A 67 -7.26 -22.12 9.55
C LEU A 67 -6.17 -23.10 9.98
N SER A 68 -5.44 -22.78 11.04
CA SER A 68 -4.57 -23.69 11.79
C SER A 68 -5.18 -23.90 13.16
N GLU A 69 -5.52 -25.14 13.52
CA GLU A 69 -6.13 -25.45 14.84
C GLU A 69 -7.36 -24.58 15.15
N GLY A 70 -8.15 -24.23 14.12
CA GLY A 70 -9.35 -23.40 14.22
C GLY A 70 -9.10 -21.89 14.21
N THR A 71 -7.85 -21.43 14.21
CA THR A 71 -7.48 -20.00 14.16
C THR A 71 -7.06 -19.61 12.75
N ALA A 72 -7.56 -18.47 12.25
CA ALA A 72 -7.17 -17.98 10.93
C ALA A 72 -5.69 -17.57 10.91
N ILE A 73 -4.95 -18.02 9.89
CA ILE A 73 -3.55 -17.67 9.69
C ILE A 73 -3.39 -16.44 8.79
N PRO A 74 -2.31 -15.66 8.93
CA PRO A 74 -2.08 -14.49 8.09
C PRO A 74 -1.66 -14.89 6.67
N GLY A 75 -2.15 -14.13 5.69
CA GLY A 75 -1.81 -14.25 4.27
C GLY A 75 -2.56 -13.23 3.42
N ARG A 76 -2.37 -13.29 2.10
CA ARG A 76 -3.04 -12.43 1.11
C ARG A 76 -3.84 -13.30 0.14
N TRP A 77 -5.02 -12.83 -0.23
CA TRP A 77 -5.83 -13.40 -1.31
C TRP A 77 -5.63 -12.62 -2.59
N GLU A 78 -5.66 -13.32 -3.72
CA GLU A 78 -5.58 -12.75 -5.06
C GLU A 78 -6.55 -13.50 -5.97
N VAL A 79 -7.23 -12.77 -6.85
CA VAL A 79 -8.18 -13.33 -7.82
C VAL A 79 -7.67 -12.99 -9.21
N ASP A 80 -7.56 -13.99 -10.05
CA ASP A 80 -7.19 -13.88 -11.47
C ASP A 80 -8.14 -14.74 -12.30
N GLY A 81 -9.22 -14.11 -12.81
CA GLY A 81 -10.30 -14.78 -13.52
C GLY A 81 -10.91 -15.93 -12.71
N VAL A 82 -10.67 -17.17 -13.16
CA VAL A 82 -11.18 -18.40 -12.53
C VAL A 82 -10.32 -18.91 -11.37
N HIS A 83 -9.21 -18.24 -11.06
CA HIS A 83 -8.26 -18.66 -10.03
C HIS A 83 -8.36 -17.77 -8.79
N LEU A 84 -8.53 -18.40 -7.63
CA LEU A 84 -8.37 -17.76 -6.33
C LEU A 84 -7.10 -18.31 -5.67
N THR A 85 -6.13 -17.43 -5.43
CA THR A 85 -4.83 -17.79 -4.87
C THR A 85 -4.68 -17.24 -3.46
N PHE A 86 -4.35 -18.12 -2.51
CA PHE A 86 -3.92 -17.75 -1.17
C PHE A 86 -2.40 -17.77 -1.06
N TRP A 87 -1.81 -16.62 -0.78
CA TRP A 87 -0.40 -16.46 -0.49
C TRP A 87 -0.19 -16.41 1.03
N PRO A 88 0.37 -17.45 1.67
CA PRO A 88 0.60 -17.42 3.11
C PRO A 88 1.63 -16.34 3.46
N LYS A 89 1.53 -15.73 4.65
CA LYS A 89 2.56 -14.78 5.09
C LYS A 89 3.95 -15.48 5.06
N PRO A 90 4.97 -14.90 4.41
CA PRO A 90 6.29 -15.51 4.35
C PRO A 90 6.96 -15.69 5.71
N ILE A 91 7.81 -16.71 5.81
CA ILE A 91 8.67 -16.94 6.98
C ILE A 91 9.96 -16.14 6.84
N LEU A 92 10.31 -15.37 7.87
CA LEU A 92 11.57 -14.62 7.93
C LEU A 92 12.47 -15.05 9.09
N ARG A 93 11.91 -15.66 10.14
CA ARG A 93 12.67 -16.08 11.33
C ARG A 93 13.14 -17.52 11.24
N SER A 94 14.30 -17.80 11.84
CA SER A 94 14.89 -19.15 11.89
C SER A 94 14.06 -20.16 12.69
N ASP A 95 13.28 -19.69 13.67
CA ASP A 95 12.30 -20.51 14.40
C ASP A 95 11.06 -20.88 13.56
N ARG A 96 10.88 -20.19 12.43
CA ARG A 96 9.81 -20.36 11.45
C ARG A 96 8.39 -20.14 11.97
N MET A 97 8.26 -19.45 13.10
CA MET A 97 6.96 -19.24 13.75
C MET A 97 6.23 -17.97 13.29
N ASP A 98 6.87 -17.14 12.47
CA ASP A 98 6.33 -15.86 12.00
C ASP A 98 5.57 -15.90 10.67
N GLY A 99 5.62 -17.03 9.96
CA GLY A 99 4.88 -17.25 8.72
C GLY A 99 3.42 -17.64 8.92
N GLY A 100 2.71 -17.76 7.79
CA GLY A 100 1.31 -18.19 7.74
C GLY A 100 1.17 -19.67 8.12
N TYR A 101 1.88 -20.56 7.42
CA TYR A 101 1.86 -21.98 7.73
C TYR A 101 2.84 -22.34 8.82
N ARG A 102 2.36 -23.12 9.79
CA ARG A 102 3.19 -23.69 10.85
C ARG A 102 3.65 -25.10 10.46
N PRO A 103 4.95 -25.43 10.56
CA PRO A 103 5.50 -26.73 10.17
C PRO A 103 4.83 -27.91 10.87
N GLY A 104 4.51 -28.96 10.12
CA GLY A 104 3.93 -30.21 10.66
C GLY A 104 2.48 -30.09 11.13
N LEU A 105 1.90 -28.89 11.19
CA LEU A 105 0.51 -28.69 11.61
C LEU A 105 -0.46 -28.93 10.47
N ARG A 106 -1.66 -29.40 10.84
CA ARG A 106 -2.80 -29.51 9.92
C ARG A 106 -3.48 -28.16 9.78
N HIS A 107 -3.72 -27.79 8.53
CA HIS A 107 -4.44 -26.60 8.13
C HIS A 107 -5.73 -26.97 7.39
N SER A 108 -6.67 -26.04 7.37
CA SER A 108 -7.93 -26.17 6.65
C SER A 108 -8.19 -24.90 5.86
N LEU A 109 -8.18 -25.00 4.53
CA LEU A 109 -8.80 -24.01 3.67
C LEU A 109 -10.33 -24.15 3.79
N VAL A 110 -11.00 -23.04 4.08
CA VAL A 110 -12.47 -22.96 4.18
C VAL A 110 -12.97 -21.91 3.21
N LEU A 111 -13.74 -22.35 2.24
CA LEU A 111 -14.45 -21.51 1.28
C LEU A 111 -15.95 -21.58 1.60
N THR A 112 -16.50 -20.51 2.12
CA THR A 112 -17.92 -20.43 2.46
C THR A 112 -18.75 -20.37 1.18
N GLY A 113 -19.78 -21.22 1.10
CA GLY A 113 -20.78 -21.21 0.02
C GLY A 113 -22.20 -21.08 0.55
N PHE A 114 -23.18 -21.34 -0.30
CA PHE A 114 -24.60 -21.32 0.06
C PHE A 114 -24.92 -22.26 1.24
N PRO A 115 -25.86 -21.94 2.15
CA PRO A 115 -26.81 -20.81 2.15
C PRO A 115 -26.28 -19.51 2.77
N ARG A 116 -24.97 -19.40 3.04
CA ARG A 116 -24.44 -18.22 3.71
C ARG A 116 -24.41 -17.04 2.72
N PRO A 117 -24.99 -15.87 3.07
CA PRO A 117 -25.05 -14.72 2.16
C PRO A 117 -23.66 -14.14 1.88
N ASP A 118 -22.73 -14.31 2.82
CA ASP A 118 -21.31 -13.97 2.74
C ASP A 118 -20.46 -15.04 2.01
N GLY A 119 -21.08 -15.98 1.30
CA GLY A 119 -20.36 -17.00 0.53
C GLY A 119 -19.69 -16.44 -0.73
N ILE A 120 -18.69 -17.17 -1.23
CA ILE A 120 -17.99 -16.86 -2.49
C ILE A 120 -18.97 -16.92 -3.65
N ARG A 121 -18.79 -16.00 -4.60
CA ARG A 121 -19.64 -15.86 -5.79
C ARG A 121 -18.81 -15.79 -7.06
N ALA A 122 -19.42 -16.23 -8.15
CA ALA A 122 -18.95 -15.93 -9.49
C ALA A 122 -19.26 -14.46 -9.81
N GLN A 123 -18.55 -13.88 -10.76
CA GLN A 123 -18.84 -12.56 -11.30
C GLN A 123 -20.27 -12.46 -11.88
N GLY A 124 -20.81 -13.57 -12.40
CA GLY A 124 -22.22 -13.70 -12.82
C GLY A 124 -23.24 -13.82 -11.69
N GLY A 125 -22.82 -13.71 -10.42
CA GLY A 125 -23.68 -13.77 -9.23
C GLY A 125 -24.00 -15.17 -8.72
N ALA A 126 -23.55 -16.23 -9.41
CA ALA A 126 -23.72 -17.61 -8.95
C ALA A 126 -22.97 -17.87 -7.65
N HIS A 127 -23.64 -18.41 -6.64
CA HIS A 127 -23.00 -18.77 -5.37
C HIS A 127 -22.23 -20.09 -5.48
N LEU A 128 -21.13 -20.21 -4.72
CA LEU A 128 -20.51 -21.50 -4.46
C LEU A 128 -21.55 -22.45 -3.85
N ALA A 129 -21.77 -23.60 -4.50
CA ALA A 129 -22.91 -24.49 -4.21
C ALA A 129 -23.05 -24.88 -2.72
N GLN A 130 -21.92 -25.03 -2.04
CA GLN A 130 -21.83 -25.43 -0.64
C GLN A 130 -20.51 -24.95 -0.03
N THR A 131 -20.44 -24.87 1.30
CA THR A 131 -19.18 -24.58 1.97
C THR A 131 -18.19 -25.72 1.74
N LEU A 132 -17.04 -25.39 1.16
CA LEU A 132 -15.96 -26.33 0.90
C LEU A 132 -14.92 -26.23 2.01
N ARG A 133 -14.47 -27.40 2.46
CA ARG A 133 -13.33 -27.53 3.37
C ARG A 133 -12.28 -28.40 2.72
N HIS A 134 -11.07 -27.89 2.63
CA HIS A 134 -9.92 -28.59 2.08
C HIS A 134 -8.82 -28.64 3.13
N ASP A 135 -8.54 -29.84 3.63
CA ASP A 135 -7.54 -30.04 4.66
C ASP A 135 -6.20 -30.45 4.06
N PHE A 136 -5.13 -29.89 4.59
CA PHE A 136 -3.77 -30.18 4.19
C PHE A 136 -2.83 -30.13 5.39
N VAL A 137 -1.62 -30.67 5.24
CA VAL A 137 -0.62 -30.65 6.31
C VAL A 137 0.57 -29.84 5.82
N ALA A 138 0.96 -28.81 6.56
CA ALA A 138 2.19 -28.10 6.24
C ALA A 138 3.37 -29.05 6.46
N LYS A 139 4.28 -29.15 5.48
CA LYS A 139 5.39 -30.08 5.52
C LYS A 139 6.17 -29.93 6.82
N GLU A 140 6.33 -31.05 7.52
CA GLU A 140 7.21 -31.13 8.68
C GLU A 140 8.64 -30.96 8.21
N ILE A 141 9.40 -30.12 8.90
CA ILE A 141 10.78 -29.86 8.53
C ILE A 141 11.64 -30.86 9.24
N ARG A 142 12.20 -31.78 8.46
CA ARG A 142 13.24 -32.67 8.94
C ARG A 142 14.58 -32.15 8.46
N PRO A 143 15.64 -32.23 9.29
CA PRO A 143 16.99 -32.01 8.80
C PRO A 143 17.27 -33.02 7.68
N GLY A 144 17.37 -32.54 6.43
CA GLY A 144 17.60 -33.37 5.25
C GLY A 144 17.26 -32.67 3.93
N PRO A 145 17.89 -33.07 2.80
CA PRO A 145 17.89 -32.33 1.52
C PRO A 145 16.63 -32.55 0.67
N SER A 146 15.44 -32.52 1.26
CA SER A 146 14.20 -32.59 0.46
C SER A 146 13.12 -31.78 1.13
N LEU A 147 13.14 -30.48 0.86
CA LEU A 147 12.04 -29.60 1.19
C LEU A 147 11.19 -29.20 -0.02
N PHE A 148 11.58 -29.25 -1.31
CA PHE A 148 10.73 -28.93 -2.50
C PHE A 148 10.99 -29.82 -3.75
N ASP A 149 10.03 -29.74 -4.68
CA ASP A 149 10.20 -29.72 -6.15
C ASP A 149 9.41 -28.52 -6.73
N LEU A 150 9.77 -27.26 -6.40
CA LEU A 150 9.21 -26.03 -7.03
C LEU A 150 10.27 -25.23 -7.78
N SER A 151 11.50 -25.73 -7.83
CA SER A 151 12.47 -25.19 -8.77
C SER A 151 12.07 -25.66 -10.17
N MET A 152 11.93 -24.72 -11.11
CA MET A 152 11.84 -25.05 -12.54
C MET A 152 13.09 -25.77 -13.04
N ASP A 153 14.18 -25.78 -12.25
CA ASP A 153 15.45 -26.45 -12.51
C ASP A 153 15.85 -27.36 -11.33
N PRO A 154 15.32 -28.59 -11.25
CA PRO A 154 15.56 -29.48 -10.12
C PRO A 154 17.06 -29.67 -9.84
N GLY A 155 17.48 -29.23 -8.65
CA GLY A 155 18.82 -29.47 -8.11
C GLY A 155 19.74 -28.24 -7.99
N ARG A 156 19.27 -27.02 -8.27
CA ARG A 156 20.02 -25.79 -7.99
C ARG A 156 19.11 -24.67 -7.50
N CYS A 157 19.55 -23.98 -6.45
CA CYS A 157 19.03 -22.69 -6.04
C CYS A 157 19.80 -21.60 -6.80
N GLU A 158 19.10 -20.56 -7.24
CA GLU A 158 19.74 -19.36 -7.80
C GLU A 158 20.74 -18.73 -6.81
N PRO A 159 21.95 -18.34 -7.25
CA PRO A 159 22.99 -17.85 -6.37
C PRO A 159 22.65 -16.47 -5.80
N LEU A 160 23.16 -16.21 -4.58
CA LEU A 160 23.09 -14.88 -3.99
C LEU A 160 23.87 -13.86 -4.83
N ARG A 161 23.27 -12.70 -5.08
CA ARG A 161 23.90 -11.60 -5.84
C ARG A 161 23.59 -10.23 -5.26
N PRO A 162 24.45 -9.21 -5.43
CA PRO A 162 24.10 -7.85 -5.02
C PRO A 162 23.03 -7.26 -5.96
N PRO A 163 22.00 -6.59 -5.43
CA PRO A 163 20.91 -6.05 -6.25
C PRO A 163 21.42 -4.95 -7.20
N GLY A 164 20.96 -4.98 -8.45
CA GLY A 164 21.23 -3.92 -9.43
C GLY A 164 22.70 -3.78 -9.86
N THR A 165 23.59 -4.71 -9.50
CA THR A 165 25.00 -4.67 -9.89
C THR A 165 25.28 -5.55 -11.10
N ALA A 166 26.13 -5.06 -12.00
CA ALA A 166 26.66 -5.91 -13.08
C ALA A 166 27.51 -7.04 -12.48
N PRO A 167 27.50 -8.26 -13.07
CA PRO A 167 28.30 -9.38 -12.58
C PRO A 167 29.76 -9.00 -12.37
N GLY A 168 30.27 -9.18 -11.14
CA GLY A 168 31.65 -8.88 -10.75
C GLY A 168 31.95 -7.41 -10.40
N ALA A 169 31.01 -6.48 -10.57
CA ALA A 169 31.18 -5.11 -10.12
C ALA A 169 31.14 -5.04 -8.57
N PRO A 170 31.96 -4.19 -7.93
CA PRO A 170 31.93 -4.04 -6.48
C PRO A 170 30.68 -3.31 -6.02
N LEU A 171 30.05 -3.81 -4.97
CA LEU A 171 29.03 -3.09 -4.21
C LEU A 171 29.71 -1.94 -3.45
N LEU A 172 29.30 -0.72 -3.77
CA LEU A 172 29.80 0.47 -3.09
C LEU A 172 29.01 0.65 -1.81
N LEU A 173 29.70 0.69 -0.67
CA LEU A 173 29.07 0.76 0.64
C LEU A 173 29.69 1.86 1.48
N GLN A 174 28.86 2.47 2.32
CA GLN A 174 29.34 3.29 3.41
C GLN A 174 29.74 2.48 4.63
N ARG A 175 30.51 3.14 5.48
CA ARG A 175 30.93 2.57 6.76
C ARG A 175 29.72 2.38 7.69
N GLY A 176 29.30 1.13 7.86
CA GLY A 176 28.18 0.73 8.73
C GLY A 176 26.88 0.44 7.97
N GLU A 177 26.87 0.66 6.66
CA GLU A 177 25.76 0.21 5.80
C GLU A 177 25.69 -1.33 5.80
N ALA A 178 24.46 -1.86 5.79
CA ALA A 178 24.25 -3.29 5.68
C ALA A 178 24.62 -3.74 4.25
N ILE A 179 25.34 -4.85 4.13
CA ILE A 179 25.55 -5.48 2.83
C ILE A 179 24.25 -6.19 2.47
N VAL A 180 23.71 -5.92 1.28
CA VAL A 180 22.45 -6.54 0.82
C VAL A 180 22.75 -7.51 -0.31
N LEU A 181 22.35 -8.77 -0.15
CA LEU A 181 22.27 -9.74 -1.24
C LEU A 181 20.82 -10.16 -1.48
N VAL A 182 20.53 -10.50 -2.72
CA VAL A 182 19.23 -10.99 -3.17
C VAL A 182 19.36 -12.39 -3.77
N CYS A 183 18.29 -13.17 -3.67
CA CYS A 183 18.13 -14.46 -4.34
C CYS A 183 16.77 -14.44 -5.06
N ASP A 184 16.73 -15.03 -6.25
CA ASP A 184 15.51 -15.13 -7.05
C ASP A 184 14.63 -16.30 -6.61
N GLU A 185 15.07 -17.06 -5.60
CA GLU A 185 14.30 -18.10 -4.94
C GLU A 185 14.06 -17.77 -3.45
N PRO A 186 12.96 -18.27 -2.87
CA PRO A 186 12.73 -18.16 -1.45
C PRO A 186 13.74 -19.02 -0.67
N LEU A 187 14.29 -18.47 0.40
CA LEU A 187 15.31 -19.11 1.23
C LEU A 187 14.72 -19.66 2.53
N ASP A 188 15.30 -20.76 3.04
CA ASP A 188 14.95 -21.28 4.37
C ASP A 188 15.68 -20.50 5.47
N PRO A 189 14.99 -19.65 6.27
CA PRO A 189 15.65 -18.83 7.28
C PRO A 189 16.33 -19.63 8.40
N SER A 190 15.97 -20.91 8.62
CA SER A 190 16.68 -21.72 9.63
C SER A 190 18.05 -22.19 9.17
N SER A 191 18.26 -22.21 7.86
CA SER A 191 19.51 -22.60 7.21
C SER A 191 20.47 -21.41 7.07
N LEU A 192 20.03 -20.20 7.43
CA LEU A 192 20.87 -19.00 7.43
C LEU A 192 21.72 -18.94 8.70
N VAL A 193 22.94 -19.46 8.61
CA VAL A 193 23.92 -19.47 9.71
C VAL A 193 24.93 -18.34 9.52
N SER A 194 24.98 -17.39 10.45
CA SER A 194 25.81 -16.19 10.36
C SER A 194 27.31 -16.51 10.27
N GLU A 195 27.74 -17.56 10.98
CA GLU A 195 29.13 -18.00 11.09
C GLU A 195 29.72 -18.52 9.78
N GLU A 196 28.86 -18.86 8.80
CA GLU A 196 29.24 -19.32 7.46
C GLU A 196 29.67 -18.19 6.54
N PHE A 197 29.52 -16.94 6.98
CA PHE A 197 29.86 -15.75 6.21
C PHE A 197 30.94 -14.93 6.91
N TRP A 198 31.85 -14.37 6.12
CA TRP A 198 32.86 -13.46 6.63
C TRP A 198 33.31 -12.45 5.58
N ILE A 199 34.01 -11.43 6.05
CA ILE A 199 34.66 -10.44 5.21
C ILE A 199 36.15 -10.74 5.14
N GLU A 200 36.71 -10.71 3.93
CA GLU A 200 38.16 -10.70 3.68
C GLU A 200 38.59 -9.39 3.04
N ALA A 201 39.84 -8.99 3.24
CA ALA A 201 40.40 -7.86 2.51
C ALA A 201 40.64 -8.25 1.04
N ASP A 202 40.17 -7.43 0.10
CA ASP A 202 40.47 -7.61 -1.32
C ASP A 202 41.80 -6.92 -1.64
N ILE A 203 42.91 -7.67 -1.57
CA ILE A 203 44.25 -7.15 -1.87
C ILE A 203 44.42 -6.71 -3.34
N SER A 204 43.52 -7.14 -4.23
CA SER A 204 43.54 -6.70 -5.63
C SER A 204 42.85 -5.35 -5.83
N ALA A 205 42.05 -4.91 -4.86
CA ALA A 205 41.34 -3.65 -4.93
C ALA A 205 42.25 -2.46 -4.57
N PRO A 206 42.14 -1.33 -5.31
CA PRO A 206 42.88 -0.11 -4.99
C PRO A 206 42.53 0.44 -3.61
N GLY A 207 43.54 0.71 -2.79
CA GLY A 207 43.40 1.32 -1.47
C GLY A 207 43.30 0.34 -0.30
N THR A 208 43.26 -0.97 -0.55
CA THR A 208 43.30 -1.98 0.52
C THR A 208 44.70 -2.04 1.14
N GLN A 209 44.80 -1.89 2.46
CA GLN A 209 46.10 -1.97 3.16
C GLN A 209 46.66 -3.40 3.09
N GLN A 210 47.87 -3.57 2.54
CA GLN A 210 48.53 -4.86 2.31
C GLN A 210 48.87 -5.66 3.58
N GLY A 211 48.65 -5.11 4.78
CA GLY A 211 48.98 -5.74 6.06
C GLY A 211 47.92 -6.69 6.63
N VAL A 212 46.72 -6.76 6.05
CA VAL A 212 45.62 -7.57 6.57
C VAL A 212 45.29 -8.67 5.55
N LEU A 213 45.99 -9.80 5.66
CA LEU A 213 45.68 -11.00 4.88
C LEU A 213 44.72 -11.90 5.65
N GLY A 214 43.64 -12.35 4.99
CA GLY A 214 42.67 -13.30 5.54
C GLY A 214 41.37 -12.65 6.05
N ARG A 215 40.71 -13.37 6.97
CA ARG A 215 39.41 -12.99 7.56
C ARG A 215 39.54 -11.72 8.39
N VAL A 216 38.83 -10.67 7.99
CA VAL A 216 38.78 -9.34 8.63
C VAL A 216 37.69 -9.28 9.70
N ALA A 217 36.50 -9.79 9.39
CA ALA A 217 35.32 -9.69 10.25
C ALA A 217 34.39 -10.89 10.05
N GLY A 218 33.72 -11.32 11.12
CA GLY A 218 32.51 -12.14 11.01
C GLY A 218 31.33 -11.28 10.57
N LEU A 219 30.19 -11.93 10.29
CA LEU A 219 28.98 -11.26 9.87
C LEU A 219 27.80 -11.76 10.68
N HIS A 220 26.84 -10.88 10.93
CA HIS A 220 25.48 -11.25 11.30
C HIS A 220 24.60 -11.18 10.05
N ALA A 221 23.92 -12.27 9.72
CA ALA A 221 23.02 -12.33 8.58
C ALA A 221 21.56 -12.35 9.04
N ARG A 222 20.68 -11.63 8.33
CA ARG A 222 19.23 -11.63 8.57
C ARG A 222 18.46 -11.66 7.27
N LEU A 223 17.50 -12.57 7.17
CA LEU A 223 16.51 -12.57 6.09
C LEU A 223 15.47 -11.47 6.37
N VAL A 224 15.35 -10.51 5.45
CA VAL A 224 14.46 -9.35 5.59
C VAL A 224 13.30 -9.37 4.60
N GLN A 225 13.41 -10.15 3.54
CA GLN A 225 12.36 -10.43 2.57
C GLN A 225 12.48 -11.89 2.13
N ASN A 226 11.35 -12.56 1.94
CA ASN A 226 11.31 -13.96 1.51
C ASN A 226 10.02 -14.27 0.73
N ASN A 227 9.73 -13.47 -0.29
CA ASN A 227 8.50 -13.58 -1.05
C ASN A 227 8.39 -14.94 -1.73
N HIS A 228 7.17 -15.31 -2.09
CA HIS A 228 6.92 -16.48 -2.92
C HIS A 228 7.64 -16.35 -4.25
N PHE A 229 7.98 -17.49 -4.86
CA PHE A 229 8.44 -17.51 -6.23
C PHE A 229 7.32 -16.96 -7.13
N GLN A 230 7.56 -15.76 -7.66
CA GLN A 230 6.76 -15.17 -8.72
C GLN A 230 7.63 -15.23 -9.98
N SER A 231 6.99 -15.34 -11.16
CA SER A 231 7.67 -15.36 -12.47
C SER A 231 8.88 -14.42 -12.51
N LEU A 232 9.97 -14.84 -13.20
CA LEU A 232 11.28 -14.14 -13.30
C LEU A 232 11.21 -12.63 -13.61
N ALA A 233 10.06 -12.11 -14.04
CA ALA A 233 9.82 -10.71 -14.35
C ALA A 233 9.66 -9.78 -13.13
N THR A 234 9.32 -10.27 -11.93
CA THR A 234 8.89 -9.40 -10.80
C THR A 234 9.96 -9.09 -9.73
N GLY A 235 11.23 -9.43 -9.98
CA GLY A 235 12.35 -9.10 -9.09
C GLY A 235 12.69 -10.22 -8.11
N SER A 236 13.58 -9.92 -7.15
CA SER A 236 14.14 -10.93 -6.22
C SER A 236 13.11 -11.44 -5.20
N CYS A 237 13.06 -12.76 -4.99
CA CYS A 237 12.21 -13.39 -3.98
C CYS A 237 12.72 -13.15 -2.56
N ALA A 238 13.99 -13.45 -2.30
CA ALA A 238 14.60 -13.31 -0.99
C ALA A 238 15.63 -12.17 -0.95
N ARG A 239 15.74 -11.53 0.23
CA ARG A 239 16.73 -10.49 0.53
C ARG A 239 17.36 -10.74 1.88
N ILE A 240 18.68 -10.84 1.90
CA ILE A 240 19.50 -11.00 3.11
C ILE A 240 20.27 -9.72 3.35
N GLN A 241 20.26 -9.24 4.59
CA GLN A 241 21.13 -8.18 5.06
C GLN A 241 22.26 -8.79 5.91
N PHE A 242 23.49 -8.33 5.69
CA PHE A 242 24.66 -8.71 6.47
C PHE A 242 25.26 -7.49 7.16
N TRP A 243 25.61 -7.65 8.44
CA TRP A 243 26.32 -6.64 9.24
C TRP A 243 27.63 -7.20 9.75
N PRO A 244 28.77 -6.56 9.42
CA PRO A 244 30.05 -6.93 10.00
C PRO A 244 30.06 -6.79 11.53
N ASP A 245 30.62 -7.78 12.23
CA ASP A 245 30.83 -7.74 13.69
C ASP A 245 31.91 -6.72 14.09
N ALA A 246 32.83 -6.46 13.17
CA ALA A 246 33.86 -5.45 13.29
C ALA A 246 33.66 -4.35 12.25
N ARG A 247 33.96 -3.12 12.68
CA ARG A 247 33.81 -1.96 11.82
C ARG A 247 34.85 -1.97 10.70
N LEU A 248 34.41 -2.17 9.46
CA LEU A 248 35.28 -2.14 8.29
C LEU A 248 35.91 -0.75 8.11
N SER A 249 37.19 -0.74 7.74
CA SER A 249 37.90 0.46 7.29
C SER A 249 37.63 0.69 5.80
N GLU A 250 38.22 1.74 5.27
CA GLU A 250 38.13 2.07 3.85
C GLU A 250 38.98 1.07 3.05
N GLY A 251 38.50 0.68 1.86
CA GLY A 251 39.21 -0.27 1.01
C GLY A 251 38.27 -1.24 0.27
N GLY A 252 38.86 -2.17 -0.47
CA GLY A 252 38.12 -3.26 -1.08
C GLY A 252 38.05 -4.48 -0.17
N TYR A 253 36.92 -5.15 -0.22
CA TYR A 253 36.65 -6.35 0.58
C TYR A 253 35.93 -7.40 -0.26
N LEU A 254 36.03 -8.64 0.17
CA LEU A 254 35.29 -9.77 -0.40
C LEU A 254 34.31 -10.26 0.68
N LEU A 255 33.04 -10.36 0.31
CA LEU A 255 32.07 -11.13 1.09
C LEU A 255 32.23 -12.59 0.71
N ARG A 256 32.62 -13.41 1.67
CA ARG A 256 32.85 -14.84 1.51
C ARG A 256 31.77 -15.68 2.16
N GLY A 257 31.51 -16.83 1.56
CA GLY A 257 30.76 -17.94 2.17
C GLY A 257 31.64 -19.18 2.28
N VAL A 258 31.34 -20.06 3.24
CA VAL A 258 32.00 -21.38 3.32
C VAL A 258 31.73 -22.18 2.05
N PRO A 259 32.66 -23.08 1.65
CA PRO A 259 32.33 -24.13 0.69
C PRO A 259 31.15 -24.95 1.24
N GLN A 260 30.15 -25.23 0.40
CA GLN A 260 28.96 -26.02 0.78
C GLN A 260 28.24 -25.45 2.03
N PRO A 261 27.53 -24.31 1.89
CA PRO A 261 26.87 -23.68 3.02
C PRO A 261 25.74 -24.55 3.54
N SER A 262 25.33 -24.30 4.77
CA SER A 262 24.05 -24.80 5.26
C SER A 262 22.87 -24.07 4.60
N LEU A 263 23.06 -22.85 4.07
CA LEU A 263 22.00 -22.06 3.44
C LEU A 263 21.35 -22.81 2.27
N MET A 264 20.05 -23.00 2.40
CA MET A 264 19.19 -23.67 1.44
C MET A 264 18.08 -22.75 0.97
N ASP A 265 17.60 -22.99 -0.25
CA ASP A 265 16.27 -22.55 -0.64
C ASP A 265 15.20 -23.23 0.24
N MET A 266 13.94 -22.81 0.10
CA MET A 266 12.83 -23.50 0.74
C MET A 266 12.68 -24.95 0.25
N GLY A 267 13.40 -25.32 -0.81
CA GLY A 267 13.45 -26.64 -1.40
C GLY A 267 14.46 -27.63 -0.85
N GLY A 268 15.37 -27.16 -0.01
CA GLY A 268 16.50 -27.97 0.46
C GLY A 268 17.64 -28.10 -0.56
N ASN A 269 17.60 -27.34 -1.66
CA ASN A 269 18.76 -27.16 -2.54
C ASN A 269 19.70 -26.14 -1.90
N LEU A 270 21.00 -26.41 -1.98
CA LEU A 270 22.01 -25.48 -1.48
C LEU A 270 22.00 -24.20 -2.32
N ALA A 271 22.07 -23.05 -1.65
CA ALA A 271 22.17 -21.74 -2.31
C ALA A 271 23.44 -21.60 -3.18
N TRP A 272 24.47 -22.41 -2.90
CA TRP A 272 25.61 -22.64 -3.79
C TRP A 272 26.29 -23.97 -3.49
N SER A 273 26.96 -24.54 -4.48
CA SER A 273 27.68 -25.82 -4.36
C SER A 273 29.02 -25.76 -5.08
N GLU A 274 29.99 -25.05 -4.50
CA GLU A 274 31.38 -25.04 -4.97
C GLU A 274 32.34 -25.65 -3.94
N ALA A 275 33.48 -26.14 -4.43
CA ALA A 275 34.52 -26.80 -3.63
C ALA A 275 35.47 -25.82 -2.92
N GLU A 276 35.40 -24.52 -3.24
CA GLU A 276 36.25 -23.47 -2.68
C GLU A 276 35.40 -22.35 -2.03
N PRO A 277 35.97 -21.52 -1.14
CA PRO A 277 35.26 -20.39 -0.56
C PRO A 277 34.77 -19.42 -1.64
N ILE A 278 33.45 -19.30 -1.76
CA ILE A 278 32.85 -18.49 -2.84
C ILE A 278 32.96 -17.01 -2.48
N THR A 279 33.32 -16.20 -3.47
CA THR A 279 33.11 -14.75 -3.39
C THR A 279 31.65 -14.46 -3.74
N LEU A 280 30.82 -14.19 -2.74
CA LEU A 280 29.41 -13.84 -2.94
C LEU A 280 29.26 -12.41 -3.48
N ALA A 281 30.14 -11.50 -3.03
CA ALA A 281 30.19 -10.14 -3.52
C ALA A 281 31.57 -9.53 -3.36
N ARG A 282 31.93 -8.63 -4.27
CA ARG A 282 33.03 -7.67 -4.06
C ARG A 282 32.43 -6.43 -3.44
N LEU A 283 33.09 -5.88 -2.43
CA LEU A 283 32.64 -4.70 -1.71
C LEU A 283 33.73 -3.64 -1.84
N ARG A 284 33.33 -2.38 -1.86
CA ARG A 284 34.24 -1.26 -1.68
C ARG A 284 33.68 -0.36 -0.60
N ILE A 285 34.32 -0.37 0.57
CA ILE A 285 34.02 0.59 1.62
C ILE A 285 34.70 1.88 1.24
N LEU A 286 33.88 2.87 0.95
CA LEU A 286 34.38 4.13 0.45
C LEU A 286 34.97 4.98 1.60
N PRO A 287 35.97 5.84 1.33
CA PRO A 287 36.56 6.66 2.36
C PRO A 287 35.56 7.53 3.11
N ARG A 288 35.79 7.78 4.41
CA ARG A 288 35.13 8.88 5.14
C ARG A 288 35.57 10.18 4.46
N GLY A 289 34.73 10.69 3.57
CA GLY A 289 34.99 11.87 2.74
C GLY A 289 35.03 11.60 1.24
N PHE A 290 35.13 10.34 0.82
CA PHE A 290 34.79 9.92 -0.53
C PHE A 290 33.64 8.95 -0.41
N GLY A 291 32.43 9.44 -0.21
CA GLY A 291 31.25 8.60 -0.22
C GLY A 291 30.12 9.39 -0.85
N PRO A 292 29.36 8.82 -1.81
CA PRO A 292 28.09 9.37 -2.28
C PRO A 292 26.99 9.44 -1.19
N ASP A 293 27.34 9.34 0.10
CA ASP A 293 26.46 9.43 1.27
C ASP A 293 26.93 10.54 2.23
N SER A 294 27.63 11.54 1.73
CA SER A 294 27.37 12.92 2.16
C SER A 294 25.99 13.38 1.69
N THR A 295 25.03 12.47 1.49
CA THR A 295 23.85 12.66 0.67
C THR A 295 22.75 11.67 1.07
N ILE A 296 21.56 12.18 1.38
CA ILE A 296 20.33 11.39 1.52
C ILE A 296 19.51 11.67 0.28
N ARG A 297 19.02 10.62 -0.36
CA ARG A 297 18.11 10.72 -1.50
C ARG A 297 16.75 10.12 -1.13
N LEU A 298 15.70 10.93 -1.25
CA LEU A 298 14.31 10.49 -1.18
C LEU A 298 13.80 10.39 -2.62
N GLU A 299 13.50 9.18 -3.07
CA GLU A 299 12.99 8.90 -4.43
C GLU A 299 11.49 8.58 -4.45
N PHE A 300 10.79 8.77 -3.32
CA PHE A 300 9.34 8.58 -3.14
C PHE A 300 8.76 7.21 -3.58
N LEU A 301 9.60 6.25 -3.97
CA LEU A 301 9.22 4.87 -4.31
C LEU A 301 8.87 4.03 -3.08
N ASP A 302 9.49 4.33 -1.93
CA ASP A 302 9.33 3.56 -0.70
C ASP A 302 8.34 4.24 0.27
N ALA A 303 7.12 3.71 0.36
CA ALA A 303 6.09 4.20 1.27
C ALA A 303 6.50 4.15 2.77
N HIS A 304 7.54 3.39 3.16
CA HIS A 304 8.05 3.39 4.55
C HIS A 304 8.67 4.74 4.95
N GLY A 305 9.10 5.54 3.97
CA GLY A 305 9.56 6.91 4.19
C GLY A 305 8.44 7.90 4.48
N LYS A 306 7.16 7.53 4.33
CA LYS A 306 6.00 8.42 4.44
C LYS A 306 5.50 8.47 5.89
N SER A 307 5.50 9.65 6.50
CA SER A 307 4.83 9.83 7.79
C SER A 307 3.31 9.89 7.60
N PRO A 308 2.52 9.21 8.45
CA PRO A 308 1.07 9.28 8.36
C PRO A 308 0.46 10.56 8.93
N GLN A 309 1.28 11.41 9.56
CA GLN A 309 0.85 12.58 10.31
C GLN A 309 0.18 13.62 9.40
N ARG A 310 -0.87 14.28 9.92
CA ARG A 310 -1.52 15.39 9.22
C ARG A 310 -0.72 16.67 9.41
N ILE A 311 -0.56 17.45 8.35
CA ILE A 311 0.05 18.78 8.38
C ILE A 311 -1.08 19.81 8.57
N PRO A 312 -1.18 20.50 9.73
CA PRO A 312 -2.39 21.26 10.08
C PRO A 312 -2.76 22.40 9.14
N TRP A 313 -1.77 23.01 8.49
CA TRP A 313 -1.92 24.16 7.59
C TRP A 313 -2.01 23.81 6.11
N ALA A 314 -1.93 22.52 5.77
CA ALA A 314 -2.14 22.05 4.41
C ALA A 314 -3.63 21.73 4.18
N ASP A 315 -4.11 21.98 2.96
CA ASP A 315 -5.43 21.59 2.49
C ASP A 315 -5.52 20.07 2.28
N GLY A 316 -4.39 19.41 1.94
CA GLY A 316 -4.34 17.97 1.73
C GLY A 316 -2.96 17.35 1.91
N THR A 317 -2.93 16.04 2.02
CA THR A 317 -1.71 15.24 2.03
C THR A 317 -1.28 14.97 0.58
N ALA A 318 -0.03 15.24 0.22
CA ALA A 318 0.50 14.88 -1.10
C ALA A 318 0.68 13.35 -1.22
N THR A 319 0.48 12.82 -2.43
CA THR A 319 0.44 11.39 -2.72
C THR A 319 1.81 10.89 -3.16
N TRP A 320 2.24 9.74 -2.62
CA TRP A 320 3.46 9.06 -3.04
C TRP A 320 3.01 8.03 -4.06
N SER A 321 3.37 8.23 -5.31
CA SER A 321 2.98 7.30 -6.38
C SER A 321 3.98 6.15 -6.50
N ASP A 322 3.51 5.04 -7.04
CA ASP A 322 4.33 3.90 -7.48
C ASP A 322 5.36 4.26 -8.57
N ARG A 323 5.22 5.45 -9.18
CA ARG A 323 6.16 6.01 -10.16
C ARG A 323 7.37 6.70 -9.52
N GLY A 324 7.45 6.77 -8.20
CA GLY A 324 8.53 7.48 -7.50
C GLY A 324 8.36 9.00 -7.53
N GLU A 325 7.13 9.48 -7.67
CA GLU A 325 6.81 10.90 -7.69
C GLU A 325 5.93 11.25 -6.49
N LEU A 326 6.26 12.34 -5.81
CA LEU A 326 5.40 13.02 -4.86
C LEU A 326 4.53 14.04 -5.61
N SER A 327 3.22 13.80 -5.70
CA SER A 327 2.32 14.59 -6.53
C SER A 327 0.99 14.94 -5.84
N VAL A 328 0.19 15.78 -6.51
CA VAL A 328 -1.17 16.13 -6.10
C VAL A 328 -2.16 15.28 -6.88
N ALA A 329 -3.03 14.57 -6.17
CA ALA A 329 -4.14 13.82 -6.77
C ALA A 329 -5.47 14.55 -6.47
N LEU A 330 -5.89 15.47 -7.33
CA LEU A 330 -7.19 16.15 -7.17
C LEU A 330 -8.28 15.36 -7.91
N PRO A 331 -9.33 14.84 -7.24
CA PRO A 331 -10.48 14.24 -7.91
C PRO A 331 -11.18 15.27 -8.80
N ALA A 332 -11.47 14.92 -10.06
CA ALA A 332 -12.25 15.76 -10.97
C ALA A 332 -13.63 16.11 -10.37
N ALA A 333 -14.18 15.18 -9.59
CA ALA A 333 -15.45 15.33 -8.88
C ALA A 333 -15.41 16.30 -7.68
N SER A 334 -14.30 16.97 -7.39
CA SER A 334 -14.18 17.93 -6.26
C SER A 334 -14.91 19.27 -6.49
N GLY A 335 -15.51 19.45 -7.67
CA GLY A 335 -16.31 20.62 -8.01
C GLY A 335 -15.48 21.86 -8.37
N ASP A 336 -16.17 22.91 -8.78
CA ASP A 336 -15.55 24.16 -9.24
C ASP A 336 -15.32 25.18 -8.12
N GLY A 337 -15.80 24.90 -6.90
CA GLY A 337 -15.62 25.75 -5.72
C GLY A 337 -16.38 27.08 -5.75
N HIS A 338 -17.39 27.27 -6.61
CA HIS A 338 -18.08 28.55 -6.77
C HIS A 338 -18.77 29.07 -5.48
N GLU A 339 -19.08 28.20 -4.51
CA GLU A 339 -19.68 28.61 -3.23
C GLU A 339 -18.65 29.20 -2.23
N GLY A 340 -17.36 29.19 -2.55
CA GLY A 340 -16.33 29.73 -1.66
C GLY A 340 -16.14 28.90 -0.39
N VAL A 341 -16.12 29.53 0.78
CA VAL A 341 -15.99 28.82 2.07
C VAL A 341 -17.39 28.56 2.62
N VAL A 342 -17.73 27.28 2.78
CA VAL A 342 -19.05 26.84 3.25
C VAL A 342 -18.95 26.28 4.67
N VAL A 343 -19.79 26.82 5.56
CA VAL A 343 -19.97 26.32 6.92
C VAL A 343 -21.38 25.78 7.04
N LEU A 344 -21.52 24.45 7.15
CA LEU A 344 -22.81 23.79 7.23
C LEU A 344 -23.30 23.77 8.68
N THR A 345 -24.45 24.39 8.93
CA THR A 345 -25.16 24.37 10.21
C THR A 345 -26.67 24.37 10.01
N GLY A 346 -27.40 23.71 10.90
CA GLY A 346 -28.85 23.55 10.84
C GLY A 346 -29.32 22.68 9.67
N GLU A 347 -30.59 22.87 9.32
CA GLU A 347 -31.25 22.19 8.22
C GLU A 347 -30.69 22.61 6.86
N GLN A 348 -30.41 21.64 5.99
CA GLN A 348 -29.80 21.84 4.68
C GLN A 348 -30.81 21.50 3.58
N THR A 349 -31.23 22.50 2.82
CA THR A 349 -32.17 22.35 1.71
C THR A 349 -31.50 22.04 0.36
N GLN A 350 -30.19 22.22 0.26
CA GLN A 350 -29.41 21.94 -0.95
C GLN A 350 -28.66 20.62 -0.79
N GLY A 351 -28.96 19.65 -1.66
CA GLY A 351 -28.31 18.34 -1.65
C GLY A 351 -26.91 18.35 -2.25
N GLN A 352 -26.58 19.36 -3.06
CA GLN A 352 -25.28 19.47 -3.70
C GLN A 352 -24.58 20.73 -3.24
N ARG A 353 -23.31 20.60 -2.90
CA ARG A 353 -22.44 21.70 -2.48
C ARG A 353 -21.11 21.65 -3.20
N GLU A 354 -20.65 22.79 -3.71
CA GLU A 354 -19.35 22.92 -4.37
C GLU A 354 -18.54 24.07 -3.77
N ALA A 355 -17.83 23.74 -2.69
CA ALA A 355 -17.05 24.71 -1.94
C ALA A 355 -15.56 24.65 -2.30
N ILE A 356 -14.86 25.74 -2.05
CA ILE A 356 -13.41 25.72 -1.93
C ILE A 356 -12.99 25.00 -0.64
N GLN A 357 -13.72 25.23 0.44
CA GLN A 357 -13.54 24.59 1.74
C GLN A 357 -14.91 24.36 2.39
N LEU A 358 -15.16 23.15 2.86
CA LEU A 358 -16.43 22.79 3.50
C LEU A 358 -16.19 22.30 4.92
N THR A 359 -16.94 22.87 5.88
CA THR A 359 -16.81 22.51 7.29
C THR A 359 -18.17 22.30 7.98
N VAL A 360 -18.25 21.31 8.88
CA VAL A 360 -19.29 21.19 9.92
C VAL A 360 -18.60 21.43 11.27
N PRO A 361 -18.75 22.60 11.91
CA PRO A 361 -18.01 22.94 13.13
C PRO A 361 -18.38 22.07 14.33
N ALA A 362 -17.44 21.93 15.28
CA ALA A 362 -17.71 21.26 16.55
C ALA A 362 -18.93 21.87 17.26
N GLY A 363 -19.80 21.01 17.80
CA GLY A 363 -21.05 21.43 18.45
C GLY A 363 -22.18 21.83 17.50
N SER A 364 -21.93 21.91 16.18
CA SER A 364 -22.97 22.15 15.18
C SER A 364 -23.53 20.85 14.61
N LYS A 365 -24.74 20.93 14.06
CA LYS A 365 -25.37 19.85 13.28
C LYS A 365 -25.68 20.34 11.88
N ALA A 366 -25.45 19.51 10.86
CA ALA A 366 -25.87 19.73 9.48
C ALA A 366 -26.84 18.62 9.09
N GLU A 367 -28.10 18.97 8.84
CA GLU A 367 -29.21 18.01 8.72
C GLU A 367 -29.79 18.01 7.30
N PHE A 368 -29.71 16.88 6.60
CA PHE A 368 -30.17 16.71 5.21
C PHE A 368 -31.46 15.88 5.14
N LEU A 369 -32.42 16.15 6.03
CA LEU A 369 -33.60 15.29 6.25
C LEU A 369 -34.55 15.26 5.04
N ASP A 370 -34.79 16.42 4.42
CA ASP A 370 -35.76 16.57 3.33
C ASP A 370 -35.16 16.39 1.93
N ASN A 371 -33.85 16.17 1.83
CA ASN A 371 -33.16 16.08 0.54
C ASN A 371 -33.36 14.70 -0.09
N ALA A 372 -34.32 14.64 -1.01
CA ALA A 372 -34.51 13.52 -1.93
C ALA A 372 -33.36 13.45 -2.95
N GLY A 373 -32.98 12.23 -3.36
CA GLY A 373 -31.95 12.00 -4.37
C GLY A 373 -30.52 12.09 -3.83
N LEU A 374 -29.57 12.51 -4.65
CA LEU A 374 -28.14 12.41 -4.35
C LEU A 374 -27.68 13.60 -3.48
N VAL A 375 -27.01 13.33 -2.36
CA VAL A 375 -26.34 14.36 -1.56
C VAL A 375 -24.85 14.29 -1.82
N ILE A 376 -24.27 15.36 -2.36
CA ILE A 376 -22.84 15.45 -2.68
C ILE A 376 -22.28 16.70 -2.04
N LEU A 377 -21.34 16.52 -1.13
CA LEU A 377 -20.63 17.61 -0.50
C LEU A 377 -19.20 17.63 -1.03
N ARG A 378 -18.89 18.64 -1.84
CA ARG A 378 -17.59 18.79 -2.49
C ARG A 378 -16.80 19.94 -1.87
N SER A 379 -15.50 19.72 -1.75
CA SER A 379 -14.54 20.73 -1.36
C SER A 379 -13.30 20.61 -2.24
N GLN A 380 -12.83 21.72 -2.83
CA GLN A 380 -11.57 21.71 -3.59
C GLN A 380 -10.36 21.43 -2.69
N GLY A 381 -10.34 22.02 -1.48
CA GLY A 381 -9.34 21.76 -0.45
C GLY A 381 -9.77 20.67 0.52
N SER A 382 -9.59 20.91 1.82
CA SER A 382 -10.04 19.98 2.86
C SER A 382 -11.55 20.01 3.10
N LEU A 383 -12.14 18.85 3.39
CA LEU A 383 -13.51 18.71 3.89
C LEU A 383 -13.45 18.26 5.34
N ARG A 384 -14.04 19.03 6.26
CA ARG A 384 -13.93 18.77 7.71
C ARG A 384 -15.28 18.63 8.40
N ILE A 385 -15.49 17.50 9.08
CA ILE A 385 -16.67 17.22 9.91
C ILE A 385 -16.23 17.11 11.37
N ASP A 386 -16.26 18.22 12.12
CA ASP A 386 -16.03 18.25 13.57
C ASP A 386 -17.33 18.14 14.39
N GLY A 387 -18.46 18.58 13.82
CA GLY A 387 -19.79 18.46 14.41
C GLY A 387 -20.50 17.17 13.98
N SER A 388 -21.81 17.25 13.75
CA SER A 388 -22.63 16.11 13.34
C SER A 388 -23.22 16.34 11.94
N LEU A 389 -23.04 15.40 11.03
CA LEU A 389 -23.70 15.36 9.72
C LEU A 389 -24.75 14.28 9.76
N LEU A 390 -26.02 14.67 9.61
CA LEU A 390 -27.17 13.77 9.75
C LEU A 390 -27.94 13.69 8.44
N ARG A 391 -28.29 12.46 8.04
CA ARG A 391 -29.21 12.20 6.94
C ARG A 391 -30.08 10.99 7.25
N GLN A 392 -31.40 11.13 7.09
CA GLN A 392 -32.35 10.04 7.26
C GLN A 392 -33.35 10.01 6.10
N ARG A 393 -33.54 8.84 5.48
CA ARG A 393 -34.44 8.57 4.35
C ARG A 393 -35.16 7.24 4.58
N GLN A 394 -36.47 7.25 4.39
CA GLN A 394 -37.30 6.04 4.52
C GLN A 394 -37.24 5.10 3.29
N GLY A 395 -36.34 5.36 2.33
CA GLY A 395 -36.21 4.61 1.08
C GLY A 395 -35.23 3.44 1.15
N GLN A 396 -35.46 2.42 0.30
CA GLN A 396 -34.50 1.36 0.05
C GLN A 396 -33.46 1.86 -0.94
N ALA A 397 -32.39 2.46 -0.43
CA ALA A 397 -31.29 2.97 -1.25
C ALA A 397 -30.54 1.80 -1.92
N VAL A 398 -30.30 1.93 -3.23
CA VAL A 398 -29.51 0.99 -4.04
C VAL A 398 -28.03 1.21 -3.74
N ASP A 399 -27.29 0.13 -3.48
CA ASP A 399 -25.83 0.18 -3.26
C ASP A 399 -25.13 0.65 -4.55
N PRO A 400 -24.20 1.62 -4.49
CA PRO A 400 -23.39 2.01 -5.63
C PRO A 400 -22.75 0.83 -6.38
N VAL A 401 -22.35 -0.25 -5.69
CA VAL A 401 -21.76 -1.45 -6.31
C VAL A 401 -22.72 -2.15 -7.28
N GLN A 402 -24.03 -2.11 -7.01
CA GLN A 402 -25.02 -2.73 -7.88
C GLN A 402 -25.35 -1.88 -9.11
N ASP A 403 -24.94 -0.61 -9.12
CA ASP A 403 -25.40 0.38 -10.08
C ASP A 403 -24.42 0.62 -11.24
N HIS A 404 -23.12 0.40 -11.02
CA HIS A 404 -22.14 0.45 -12.09
C HIS A 404 -21.94 -0.94 -12.70
N GLY A 405 -21.68 -0.98 -14.02
CA GLY A 405 -21.58 -2.22 -14.81
C GLY A 405 -20.45 -3.15 -14.36
N SER A 406 -20.21 -4.21 -15.14
CA SER A 406 -19.21 -5.24 -14.82
C SER A 406 -17.88 -4.62 -14.36
N PRO A 407 -17.25 -5.12 -13.28
CA PRO A 407 -15.97 -4.59 -12.77
C PRO A 407 -14.82 -4.60 -13.80
N ASP A 408 -14.99 -5.30 -14.93
CA ASP A 408 -14.03 -5.35 -16.05
C ASP A 408 -13.88 -4.03 -16.81
N GLN A 409 -14.86 -3.13 -16.67
CA GLN A 409 -14.82 -1.81 -17.31
C GLN A 409 -14.75 -0.74 -16.23
N PRO A 410 -13.54 -0.26 -15.89
CA PRO A 410 -13.42 0.73 -14.84
C PRO A 410 -14.20 2.00 -15.21
N VAL A 411 -15.02 2.48 -14.28
CA VAL A 411 -15.82 3.69 -14.41
C VAL A 411 -15.12 4.82 -13.66
N LEU A 412 -15.00 5.98 -14.29
CA LEU A 412 -14.47 7.18 -13.63
C LEU A 412 -15.49 7.70 -12.60
N LEU A 413 -15.00 8.14 -11.45
CA LEU A 413 -15.85 8.65 -10.37
C LEU A 413 -16.77 9.78 -10.84
N SER A 414 -16.26 10.72 -11.65
CA SER A 414 -17.08 11.79 -12.23
C SER A 414 -18.28 11.25 -13.03
N VAL A 415 -18.03 10.29 -13.91
CA VAL A 415 -19.06 9.62 -14.74
C VAL A 415 -20.08 8.87 -13.88
N LEU A 416 -19.61 8.16 -12.84
CA LEU A 416 -20.50 7.46 -11.91
C LEU A 416 -21.45 8.43 -11.20
N LEU A 417 -20.93 9.57 -10.73
CA LEU A 417 -21.75 10.55 -10.02
C LEU A 417 -22.76 11.24 -10.94
N ASP A 418 -22.40 11.51 -12.20
CA ASP A 418 -23.33 12.05 -13.19
C ASP A 418 -24.47 11.07 -13.49
N GLN A 419 -24.16 9.78 -13.63
CA GLN A 419 -25.15 8.72 -13.82
C GLN A 419 -26.07 8.56 -12.61
N ALA A 420 -25.50 8.59 -11.40
CA ALA A 420 -26.23 8.51 -10.15
C ALA A 420 -27.16 9.71 -9.96
N LEU A 421 -26.72 10.90 -10.34
CA LEU A 421 -27.52 12.11 -10.31
C LEU A 421 -28.68 12.02 -11.30
N ALA A 422 -28.41 11.65 -12.55
CA ALA A 422 -29.43 11.50 -13.59
C ALA A 422 -30.48 10.44 -13.23
N SER A 423 -30.08 9.41 -12.49
CA SER A 423 -30.95 8.31 -12.04
C SER A 423 -31.64 8.58 -10.70
N GLY A 424 -31.42 9.76 -10.08
CA GLY A 424 -32.03 10.13 -8.81
C GLY A 424 -31.61 9.23 -7.64
N ARG A 425 -30.37 8.70 -7.65
CA ARG A 425 -29.87 7.80 -6.62
C ARG A 425 -29.76 8.48 -5.27
N GLU A 426 -30.16 7.78 -4.21
CA GLU A 426 -30.13 8.30 -2.84
C GLU A 426 -28.82 7.92 -2.14
N TRP A 427 -27.68 8.43 -2.60
CA TRP A 427 -26.39 8.25 -1.92
C TRP A 427 -25.95 9.52 -1.20
N THR A 428 -25.10 9.37 -0.19
CA THR A 428 -24.35 10.47 0.40
C THR A 428 -22.89 10.34 0.01
N VAL A 429 -22.34 11.39 -0.60
CA VAL A 429 -20.98 11.40 -1.13
C VAL A 429 -20.23 12.59 -0.54
N LEU A 430 -19.13 12.34 0.13
CA LEU A 430 -18.24 13.36 0.68
C LEU A 430 -16.95 13.37 -0.13
N ILE A 431 -16.65 14.48 -0.81
CA ILE A 431 -15.49 14.60 -1.70
C ILE A 431 -14.61 15.76 -1.22
N ALA A 432 -13.39 15.42 -0.81
CA ALA A 432 -12.33 16.38 -0.55
C ALA A 432 -11.28 16.31 -1.65
N GLY A 433 -10.95 17.44 -2.25
CA GLY A 433 -9.81 17.52 -3.15
C GLY A 433 -8.47 17.39 -2.41
N GLY A 434 -8.44 17.83 -1.15
CA GLY A 434 -7.37 17.58 -0.20
C GLY A 434 -7.69 16.43 0.76
N ASP A 435 -7.52 16.66 2.06
CA ASP A 435 -7.84 15.68 3.09
C ASP A 435 -9.33 15.71 3.47
N LEU A 436 -9.92 14.53 3.66
CA LEU A 436 -11.25 14.36 4.26
C LEU A 436 -11.08 14.01 5.74
N ILE A 437 -11.59 14.87 6.62
CA ILE A 437 -11.32 14.79 8.06
C ILE A 437 -12.66 14.66 8.81
N ILE A 438 -12.84 13.55 9.53
CA ILE A 438 -14.03 13.29 10.34
C ILE A 438 -13.58 13.06 11.78
N THR A 439 -13.80 14.06 12.63
CA THR A 439 -13.53 14.05 14.08
C THR A 439 -14.82 14.02 14.89
N GLY A 440 -15.93 14.48 14.31
CA GLY A 440 -17.26 14.45 14.89
C GLY A 440 -18.06 13.19 14.54
N GLU A 441 -19.31 13.34 14.13
CA GLU A 441 -20.21 12.24 13.79
C GLU A 441 -20.77 12.39 12.37
N VAL A 442 -20.74 11.31 11.60
CA VAL A 442 -21.49 11.19 10.34
C VAL A 442 -22.50 10.07 10.53
N GLN A 443 -23.79 10.39 10.49
CA GLN A 443 -24.87 9.41 10.59
C GLN A 443 -25.80 9.53 9.38
N VAL A 444 -25.73 8.55 8.49
CA VAL A 444 -26.52 8.50 7.26
C VAL A 444 -27.15 7.12 7.09
N ASP A 445 -28.39 7.01 6.64
CA ASP A 445 -29.04 5.72 6.35
C ASP A 445 -29.04 5.32 4.85
N THR A 446 -28.36 6.14 4.06
CA THR A 446 -28.01 5.90 2.65
C THR A 446 -26.61 5.28 2.54
N PRO A 447 -26.24 4.71 1.37
CA PRO A 447 -24.85 4.49 1.01
C PRO A 447 -23.99 5.73 1.23
N LEU A 448 -22.79 5.53 1.74
CA LEU A 448 -21.82 6.58 2.05
C LEU A 448 -20.53 6.34 1.28
N ILE A 449 -20.21 7.25 0.38
CA ILE A 449 -18.95 7.24 -0.37
C ILE A 449 -18.07 8.36 0.16
N LEU A 450 -16.86 8.01 0.61
CA LEU A 450 -15.87 8.96 1.10
C LEU A 450 -14.70 9.01 0.11
N VAL A 451 -14.47 10.18 -0.44
CA VAL A 451 -13.43 10.42 -1.45
C VAL A 451 -12.47 11.48 -0.94
N ALA A 452 -11.17 11.21 -1.02
CA ALA A 452 -10.13 12.19 -0.75
C ALA A 452 -9.04 12.12 -1.81
N GLY A 453 -8.62 13.28 -2.30
CA GLY A 453 -7.41 13.39 -3.10
C GLY A 453 -6.13 13.20 -2.29
N GLY A 454 -6.16 13.65 -1.03
CA GLY A 454 -5.16 13.34 -0.02
C GLY A 454 -5.54 12.12 0.79
N ARG A 455 -5.74 12.30 2.10
CA ARG A 455 -6.09 11.20 3.02
C ARG A 455 -7.49 11.30 3.59
N VAL A 456 -8.14 10.15 3.75
CA VAL A 456 -9.34 9.99 4.59
C VAL A 456 -8.91 9.72 6.03
N ARG A 457 -9.24 10.64 6.94
CA ARG A 457 -8.82 10.64 8.35
C ARG A 457 -10.04 10.62 9.25
N ILE A 458 -10.29 9.49 9.90
CA ILE A 458 -11.48 9.30 10.75
C ILE A 458 -11.03 9.01 12.18
N ASN A 459 -11.24 10.01 13.04
CA ASN A 459 -11.05 9.93 14.49
C ASN A 459 -12.38 10.06 15.25
N GLY A 460 -13.46 10.38 14.54
CA GLY A 460 -14.83 10.44 15.06
C GLY A 460 -15.61 9.15 14.79
N SER A 461 -16.93 9.24 14.76
CA SER A 461 -17.81 8.12 14.46
C SER A 461 -18.48 8.25 13.09
N VAL A 462 -18.49 7.16 12.34
CA VAL A 462 -19.23 7.06 11.07
C VAL A 462 -20.23 5.93 11.21
N ARG A 463 -21.51 6.26 11.09
CA ARG A 463 -22.63 5.32 11.12
C ARG A 463 -23.36 5.39 9.78
N CYS A 464 -23.28 4.29 9.05
CA CYS A 464 -24.15 4.05 7.91
C CYS A 464 -24.66 2.62 7.94
N LYS A 465 -25.55 2.26 7.01
CA LYS A 465 -25.88 0.84 6.80
C LYS A 465 -24.57 0.14 6.44
N SER A 466 -24.11 -0.75 7.32
CA SER A 466 -22.71 -1.21 7.42
C SER A 466 -22.14 -1.88 6.16
N GLU A 467 -22.97 -2.26 5.20
CA GLU A 467 -22.55 -2.83 3.93
C GLU A 467 -22.29 -1.78 2.84
N HIS A 468 -22.59 -0.50 3.09
CA HIS A 468 -22.56 0.56 2.07
C HIS A 468 -21.59 1.71 2.39
N LEU A 469 -20.55 1.45 3.20
CA LEU A 469 -19.45 2.38 3.41
C LEU A 469 -18.33 2.12 2.41
N HIS A 470 -18.12 3.07 1.51
CA HIS A 470 -17.13 2.97 0.45
C HIS A 470 -16.03 4.02 0.61
N LEU A 471 -14.77 3.58 0.55
CA LEU A 471 -13.60 4.47 0.58
C LEU A 471 -12.90 4.52 -0.79
N LEU A 472 -12.71 5.72 -1.33
CA LEU A 472 -11.94 5.99 -2.53
C LEU A 472 -10.83 7.00 -2.22
N GLY A 473 -9.65 6.47 -1.89
CA GLY A 473 -8.47 7.26 -1.50
C GLY A 473 -7.62 6.50 -0.48
N GLU A 474 -6.45 7.07 -0.13
CA GLU A 474 -5.61 6.50 0.92
C GLU A 474 -6.14 6.86 2.32
N GLY A 475 -6.08 5.92 3.27
CA GLY A 475 -6.38 6.19 4.68
C GLY A 475 -7.41 5.24 5.28
N GLY A 476 -8.08 5.69 6.35
CA GLY A 476 -8.96 4.88 7.19
C GLY A 476 -8.74 5.15 8.69
N GLY A 477 -9.82 5.08 9.47
CA GLY A 477 -9.83 5.26 10.93
C GLY A 477 -9.94 3.94 11.70
N LEU A 478 -9.63 3.97 13.00
CA LEU A 478 -9.68 2.79 13.88
C LEU A 478 -11.12 2.29 14.15
N ASP A 479 -12.12 3.18 14.09
CA ASP A 479 -13.52 2.91 14.46
C ASP A 479 -14.49 3.01 13.27
N LEU A 480 -14.19 2.31 12.17
CA LEU A 480 -15.14 2.16 11.07
C LEU A 480 -16.04 0.95 11.31
N PRO A 481 -17.37 1.05 11.05
CA PRO A 481 -18.27 -0.10 11.12
C PRO A 481 -17.93 -1.08 9.98
N GLY A 482 -17.21 -2.15 10.31
CA GLY A 482 -16.72 -3.12 9.32
C GLY A 482 -15.40 -2.70 8.66
N ILE A 483 -14.88 -3.55 7.77
CA ILE A 483 -13.76 -3.16 6.91
C ILE A 483 -14.39 -2.37 5.77
N PRO A 484 -14.11 -1.06 5.63
CA PRO A 484 -14.61 -0.29 4.49
C PRO A 484 -14.23 -1.01 3.18
N SER A 485 -15.21 -1.22 2.31
CA SER A 485 -14.95 -1.74 0.97
C SER A 485 -14.42 -0.62 0.08
N SER A 486 -13.43 -0.92 -0.74
CA SER A 486 -13.21 -0.11 -1.95
C SER A 486 -14.44 -0.26 -2.85
N LEU A 487 -14.79 0.77 -3.63
CA LEU A 487 -15.71 0.61 -4.75
C LEU A 487 -14.97 -0.10 -5.89
N PRO A 488 -15.19 -1.41 -6.12
CA PRO A 488 -14.46 -2.15 -7.14
C PRO A 488 -14.75 -1.57 -8.52
N GLY A 489 -13.72 -1.42 -9.37
CA GLY A 489 -13.92 -0.87 -10.72
C GLY A 489 -14.19 0.64 -10.78
N VAL A 490 -14.21 1.38 -9.66
CA VAL A 490 -14.32 2.84 -9.70
C VAL A 490 -12.94 3.48 -9.58
N LEU A 491 -12.56 4.28 -10.57
CA LEU A 491 -11.30 5.03 -10.58
C LEU A 491 -11.54 6.50 -10.25
N VAL A 492 -10.73 7.06 -9.36
CA VAL A 492 -10.73 8.50 -9.09
C VAL A 492 -9.98 9.20 -10.23
N ASP A 493 -10.72 9.84 -11.12
CA ASP A 493 -10.18 10.62 -12.23
C ASP A 493 -9.69 12.00 -11.79
N GLN A 494 -8.72 12.54 -12.51
CA GLN A 494 -8.22 13.90 -12.32
C GLN A 494 -8.86 14.86 -13.33
N PRO A 495 -9.05 16.14 -12.99
CA PRO A 495 -9.66 17.08 -13.91
C PRO A 495 -8.74 17.35 -15.11
N HIS A 496 -9.32 17.63 -16.27
CA HIS A 496 -8.54 18.05 -17.44
C HIS A 496 -8.19 19.55 -17.41
N LEU A 497 -9.13 20.37 -16.96
CA LEU A 497 -8.93 21.80 -16.72
C LEU A 497 -8.82 22.04 -15.24
N ASN A 498 -7.94 22.95 -14.82
CA ASN A 498 -7.73 23.25 -13.41
C ASN A 498 -8.95 23.97 -12.82
N PRO A 499 -9.73 23.33 -11.93
CA PRO A 499 -11.00 23.90 -11.46
C PRO A 499 -10.81 24.90 -10.32
N LEU A 500 -9.60 25.08 -9.81
CA LEU A 500 -9.35 25.79 -8.55
C LEU A 500 -9.71 27.28 -8.63
N GLN A 501 -10.39 27.78 -7.60
CA GLN A 501 -10.69 29.21 -7.44
C GLN A 501 -9.61 29.96 -6.65
N LYS A 502 -8.87 29.24 -5.81
CA LYS A 502 -7.75 29.79 -5.02
C LYS A 502 -6.57 28.80 -5.01
N PRO A 503 -5.35 29.26 -4.69
CA PRO A 503 -4.24 28.35 -4.47
C PRO A 503 -4.57 27.34 -3.36
N LEU A 504 -4.22 26.07 -3.59
CA LEU A 504 -4.32 25.00 -2.60
C LEU A 504 -2.93 24.49 -2.24
N LEU A 505 -2.74 24.17 -0.96
CA LEU A 505 -1.47 23.66 -0.43
C LEU A 505 -1.60 22.19 -0.06
N PHE A 506 -0.87 21.33 -0.75
CA PHE A 506 -0.70 19.93 -0.41
C PHE A 506 0.66 19.76 0.25
N ALA A 507 0.79 18.84 1.20
CA ALA A 507 2.08 18.61 1.83
C ALA A 507 2.29 17.16 2.24
N ALA A 508 3.55 16.74 2.30
CA ALA A 508 3.97 15.46 2.84
C ALA A 508 5.17 15.65 3.76
N ILE A 509 5.27 14.79 4.77
CA ILE A 509 6.39 14.78 5.69
C ILE A 509 7.06 13.40 5.69
N SER A 510 8.38 13.38 5.67
CA SER A 510 9.15 12.15 5.74
C SER A 510 9.09 11.53 7.15
N SER A 511 9.41 10.25 7.22
CA SER A 511 9.91 9.62 8.45
C SER A 511 11.16 10.37 8.94
N PRO A 512 11.47 10.31 10.26
CA PRO A 512 12.69 10.91 10.80
C PRO A 512 13.93 10.44 10.03
N LEU A 513 14.76 11.38 9.61
CA LEU A 513 16.07 11.08 9.05
C LEU A 513 16.93 10.38 10.12
N PRO A 514 17.88 9.52 9.72
CA PRO A 514 18.80 8.85 10.65
C PRO A 514 19.47 9.84 11.61
N ARG A 515 19.49 9.52 12.91
CA ARG A 515 20.02 10.40 13.97
C ARG A 515 21.48 10.78 13.77
N GLU A 516 22.23 9.88 13.14
CA GLU A 516 23.64 10.06 12.82
C GLU A 516 23.84 11.28 11.93
N VAL A 517 22.91 11.53 11.01
CA VAL A 517 22.96 12.63 10.04
C VAL A 517 22.65 13.95 10.73
N SER A 518 21.67 13.97 11.64
CA SER A 518 21.18 15.23 12.22
C SER A 518 22.02 15.81 13.35
N GLN A 519 22.87 15.01 14.01
CA GLN A 519 23.64 15.46 15.18
C GLN A 519 25.10 15.81 14.90
N ARG A 520 25.68 15.36 13.78
CA ARG A 520 27.15 15.32 13.61
C ARG A 520 27.68 15.96 12.35
N TYR A 521 26.83 16.62 11.57
CA TYR A 521 27.19 17.08 10.24
C TYR A 521 26.77 18.53 9.99
N ASP A 522 27.61 19.23 9.25
CA ASP A 522 27.30 20.53 8.66
C ASP A 522 26.49 20.27 7.40
N TRP A 523 25.22 20.61 7.46
CA TRP A 523 24.30 20.38 6.36
C TRP A 523 24.74 21.16 5.12
N GLY A 524 24.81 20.47 4.00
CA GLY A 524 25.29 20.96 2.72
C GLY A 524 24.13 21.31 1.78
N ARG A 525 24.34 21.05 0.48
CA ARG A 525 23.41 21.48 -0.56
C ARG A 525 22.15 20.62 -0.59
N LEU A 526 20.99 21.27 -0.57
CA LEU A 526 19.73 20.67 -0.98
C LEU A 526 19.60 20.74 -2.51
N VAL A 527 19.45 19.58 -3.16
CA VAL A 527 19.13 19.44 -4.58
C VAL A 527 17.76 18.79 -4.69
N VAL A 528 16.87 19.38 -5.49
CA VAL A 528 15.51 18.90 -5.67
C VAL A 528 15.24 18.76 -7.15
N GLY A 529 14.64 17.65 -7.55
CA GLY A 529 14.22 17.39 -8.92
C GLY A 529 12.71 17.16 -8.98
N GLY A 530 12.07 17.75 -9.98
CA GLY A 530 10.64 17.68 -10.17
C GLY A 530 10.17 18.69 -11.21
N ARG A 531 8.86 18.87 -11.29
CA ARG A 531 8.19 19.82 -12.17
C ARG A 531 7.29 20.75 -11.36
N GLU A 532 7.28 22.03 -11.70
CA GLU A 532 6.38 23.00 -11.07
C GLU A 532 4.99 23.01 -11.71
N GLY A 533 4.89 22.66 -13.00
CA GLY A 533 3.63 22.67 -13.75
C GLY A 533 2.92 24.03 -13.64
N THR A 534 1.63 24.03 -13.29
CA THR A 534 0.83 25.23 -12.95
C THR A 534 0.92 25.63 -11.48
N GLY A 535 1.94 25.18 -10.76
CA GLY A 535 2.10 25.44 -9.32
C GLY A 535 3.52 25.80 -8.94
N ARG A 536 3.87 25.48 -7.69
CA ARG A 536 5.22 25.58 -7.13
C ARG A 536 5.40 24.57 -6.02
N TRP A 537 6.63 24.24 -5.67
CA TRP A 537 6.92 23.41 -4.51
C TRP A 537 7.92 24.10 -3.57
N ARG A 538 7.92 23.68 -2.31
CA ARG A 538 8.86 24.12 -1.28
C ARG A 538 9.30 22.93 -0.45
N VAL A 539 10.54 22.98 0.00
CA VAL A 539 11.11 22.00 0.91
C VAL A 539 11.51 22.72 2.19
N GLY A 540 11.12 22.16 3.32
CA GLY A 540 11.47 22.62 4.65
C GLY A 540 11.89 21.46 5.54
N PHE A 541 12.39 21.80 6.71
CA PHE A 541 12.89 20.85 7.71
C PHE A 541 12.30 21.20 9.07
N LEU A 542 12.07 20.19 9.89
CA LEU A 542 11.56 20.36 11.26
C LEU A 542 12.09 19.25 12.19
N PRO A 543 12.13 19.48 13.51
CA PRO A 543 12.49 18.43 14.46
C PRO A 543 11.47 17.28 14.42
N ALA A 544 11.92 16.05 14.61
CA ALA A 544 11.08 14.86 14.52
C ALA A 544 10.20 14.63 15.75
N ASP A 545 10.61 15.17 16.89
CA ASP A 545 10.04 14.90 18.22
C ASP A 545 9.15 16.04 18.74
N VAL A 546 8.88 17.06 17.90
CA VAL A 546 8.03 18.21 18.23
C VAL A 546 6.67 18.15 17.52
N ALA A 547 5.69 18.87 18.07
CA ALA A 547 4.41 19.06 17.39
C ALA A 547 4.62 19.78 16.04
N LEU A 548 3.78 19.46 15.05
CA LEU A 548 3.84 20.10 13.75
C LEU A 548 3.30 21.53 13.84
N GLU A 549 4.21 22.48 13.93
CA GLU A 549 3.95 23.92 13.90
C GLU A 549 4.67 24.54 12.70
N ARG A 550 4.02 25.47 12.01
CA ARG A 550 4.54 26.04 10.76
C ARG A 550 5.78 26.91 11.01
N GLU A 551 5.80 27.53 12.17
CA GLU A 551 6.83 28.42 12.69
C GLU A 551 8.15 27.68 12.96
N LEU A 552 8.09 26.37 13.21
CA LEU A 552 9.25 25.51 13.42
C LEU A 552 9.88 25.01 12.10
N VAL A 553 9.22 25.27 10.96
CA VAL A 553 9.73 24.87 9.65
C VAL A 553 10.85 25.81 9.24
N VAL A 554 12.05 25.26 9.09
CA VAL A 554 13.21 25.99 8.59
C VAL A 554 13.54 25.59 7.16
N ARG A 555 14.14 26.52 6.39
CA ARG A 555 14.56 26.24 5.01
C ARG A 555 15.87 25.46 4.91
N HIS A 556 16.64 25.43 6.00
CA HIS A 556 17.94 24.78 6.04
C HIS A 556 18.04 23.93 7.30
N PRO A 557 18.39 22.63 7.19
CA PRO A 557 18.37 21.72 8.34
C PRO A 557 19.46 22.04 9.36
N GLY A 558 20.51 22.77 8.98
CA GLY A 558 21.51 23.30 9.91
C GLY A 558 20.98 24.27 10.96
N LEU A 559 19.80 24.85 10.76
CA LEU A 559 19.13 25.64 11.80
C LEU A 559 18.48 24.78 12.90
N LEU A 560 18.46 23.46 12.73
CA LEU A 560 17.96 22.47 13.71
C LEU A 560 19.10 21.66 14.33
N GLN A 561 20.34 22.10 14.18
CA GLN A 561 21.50 21.37 14.70
C GLN A 561 21.39 21.25 16.23
N GLY A 562 21.43 20.01 16.73
CA GLY A 562 21.28 19.71 18.16
C GLY A 562 19.85 19.38 18.61
N GLU A 563 18.82 19.63 17.79
CA GLU A 563 17.40 19.39 18.11
C GLU A 563 16.94 17.92 17.89
N GLY A 564 17.88 16.97 17.85
CA GLY A 564 17.58 15.55 17.68
C GLY A 564 17.41 15.12 16.20
N SER A 565 16.47 14.21 15.93
CA SER A 565 16.19 13.75 14.56
C SER A 565 15.47 14.85 13.76
N VAL A 566 15.76 14.95 12.46
CA VAL A 566 15.12 15.93 11.55
C VAL A 566 14.15 15.20 10.62
N ARG A 567 13.05 15.84 10.24
CA ARG A 567 12.15 15.39 9.16
C ARG A 567 12.19 16.37 8.00
N VAL A 568 11.89 15.88 6.82
CA VAL A 568 11.73 16.67 5.60
C VAL A 568 10.24 16.93 5.39
N LEU A 569 9.88 18.20 5.21
CA LEU A 569 8.56 18.64 4.79
C LEU A 569 8.63 19.06 3.33
N VAL A 570 7.76 18.53 2.49
CA VAL A 570 7.56 19.00 1.12
C VAL A 570 6.16 19.58 1.00
N GLU A 571 6.07 20.82 0.52
CA GLU A 571 4.83 21.53 0.24
C GLU A 571 4.68 21.70 -1.28
N LEU A 572 3.54 21.31 -1.83
CA LEU A 572 3.15 21.45 -3.23
C LEU A 572 1.97 22.42 -3.30
N GLU A 573 2.16 23.60 -3.87
CA GLU A 573 1.11 24.62 -4.02
C GLU A 573 0.60 24.65 -5.45
N VAL A 574 -0.67 24.34 -5.65
CA VAL A 574 -1.34 24.37 -6.96
C VAL A 574 -1.99 25.73 -7.14
N LEU A 575 -1.65 26.46 -8.20
CA LEU A 575 -2.27 27.75 -8.50
C LEU A 575 -3.51 27.55 -9.38
N PRO A 576 -4.52 28.44 -9.32
CA PRO A 576 -5.67 28.45 -10.22
C PRO A 576 -5.34 28.61 -11.70
N GLY A 577 -6.19 28.04 -12.55
CA GLY A 577 -6.25 28.33 -13.99
C GLY A 577 -5.45 27.36 -14.89
N GLY A 578 -5.81 27.39 -16.18
CA GLY A 578 -5.15 26.61 -17.23
C GLY A 578 -5.55 25.13 -17.30
N VAL A 579 -4.68 24.34 -17.93
CA VAL A 579 -4.76 22.88 -17.96
C VAL A 579 -4.31 22.34 -16.60
N TRP A 580 -4.90 21.22 -16.17
CA TRP A 580 -4.45 20.56 -14.95
C TRP A 580 -3.05 19.95 -15.16
N ASP A 581 -2.04 20.58 -14.58
CA ASP A 581 -0.65 20.13 -14.56
C ASP A 581 -0.04 20.46 -13.19
N PRO A 582 -0.39 19.72 -12.12
CA PRO A 582 0.03 20.10 -10.77
C PRO A 582 1.55 19.94 -10.57
N PRO A 583 2.13 20.68 -9.61
CA PRO A 583 3.53 20.50 -9.22
C PRO A 583 3.76 19.10 -8.66
N ALA A 584 4.96 18.60 -8.88
CA ALA A 584 5.37 17.30 -8.38
C ALA A 584 6.89 17.19 -8.21
N LEU A 585 7.31 16.30 -7.33
CA LEU A 585 8.70 16.05 -6.97
C LEU A 585 9.10 14.62 -7.35
N ASP A 586 10.15 14.47 -8.16
CA ASP A 586 10.70 13.16 -8.51
C ASP A 586 11.71 12.69 -7.47
N PHE A 587 12.52 13.62 -6.95
CA PHE A 587 13.47 13.29 -5.89
C PHE A 587 13.87 14.51 -5.07
N LEU A 588 14.30 14.23 -3.85
CA LEU A 588 15.00 15.18 -2.99
C LEU A 588 16.34 14.58 -2.61
N ARG A 589 17.40 15.37 -2.73
CA ARG A 589 18.75 14.98 -2.40
C ARG A 589 19.37 16.01 -1.46
N LEU A 590 19.67 15.61 -0.24
CA LEU A 590 20.22 16.49 0.78
C LEU A 590 21.66 16.11 1.05
N ASP A 591 22.59 17.00 0.70
CA ASP A 591 24.00 16.79 0.91
C ASP A 591 24.44 17.29 2.32
N TRP A 592 25.51 16.75 2.93
CA TRP A 592 26.10 17.22 4.20
C TRP A 592 27.58 16.87 4.34
N GLU A 593 28.32 17.64 5.13
CA GLU A 593 29.76 17.47 5.37
C GLU A 593 30.06 17.25 6.85
N ALA A 594 31.14 16.54 7.17
CA ALA A 594 31.59 16.40 8.56
C ALA A 594 32.27 17.71 9.00
N PRO A 595 32.03 18.22 10.23
CA PRO A 595 32.66 19.44 10.71
C PRO A 595 34.18 19.31 10.69
N GLU A 596 34.87 20.30 10.10
CA GLU A 596 36.33 20.35 10.10
C GLU A 596 36.86 20.41 11.54
N GLY A 597 37.67 19.43 11.94
CA GLY A 597 38.46 19.52 13.18
C GLY A 597 37.89 18.83 14.43
N LEU A 598 36.81 18.04 14.35
CA LEU A 598 36.49 17.10 15.44
C LEU A 598 37.51 15.95 15.43
N PRO A 599 38.41 15.83 16.44
CA PRO A 599 39.25 14.64 16.55
C PRO A 599 38.30 13.46 16.74
N PHE A 600 38.30 12.54 15.78
CA PHE A 600 37.53 11.31 15.89
C PHE A 600 37.95 10.61 17.18
N ALA A 601 37.11 10.68 18.21
CA ALA A 601 37.28 9.87 19.41
C ALA A 601 37.37 8.40 18.95
N ARG A 602 38.51 7.78 19.25
CA ARG A 602 38.87 6.41 18.88
C ARG A 602 37.90 5.41 19.47
#